data_AF-A0A3S1MYQ2-F1
#
_entry.id   AF-A0A3S1MYQ2-F1
#
_cell.length_a   1.000
_cell.length_b   1.000
_cell.length_c   1.000
_cell.angle_alpha   90.00
_cell.angle_beta   90.00
_cell.angle_gamma   90.00
#
_symmetry.space_group_name_H-M   'P 1'
#
loop_
_entity.id
_entity.type
_entity.pdbx_description
1 polymer ?
#
loop_
_entity_poly.entity_id
_entity_poly.type
_entity_poly.pdbx_seq_one_letter_code
_entity_poly.pdbx_strand_id
1 'polypeptide(L)'
;MLERDFDEIPDLYFNVQMLISDPPYIASRLGFDCTPKGTFLGLPVGGRRVSFAENVIYELRDEKIVQVWSVIDKAAIEAQL
;
A
#
# COMPACT_ATOMS: atom_id res chain seq x y z
N MET A 1 7.45 -10.90 -4.73
CA MET A 1 6.74 -9.70 -5.23
C MET A 1 6.47 -8.65 -4.13
N LEU A 2 7.12 -8.72 -2.95
CA LEU A 2 7.20 -7.62 -1.97
C LEU A 2 8.66 -7.35 -1.51
N GLU A 3 9.56 -8.30 -1.73
CA GLU A 3 10.98 -8.18 -1.37
C GLU A 3 11.68 -6.98 -2.04
N ARG A 4 11.31 -6.67 -3.29
CA ARG A 4 11.83 -5.50 -4.00
C ARG A 4 11.34 -4.20 -3.38
N ASP A 5 10.07 -4.14 -2.99
CA ASP A 5 9.50 -2.94 -2.37
C ASP A 5 10.17 -2.65 -1.02
N PHE A 6 10.52 -3.68 -0.24
CA PHE A 6 11.28 -3.51 1.00
C PHE A 6 12.73 -3.04 0.77
N ASP A 7 13.37 -3.43 -0.33
CA ASP A 7 14.69 -2.91 -0.66
C ASP A 7 14.60 -1.45 -1.15
N GLU A 8 13.60 -1.13 -1.96
CA GLU A 8 13.40 0.23 -2.50
C GLU A 8 12.83 1.21 -1.47
N ILE A 9 12.12 0.71 -0.46
CA ILE A 9 11.45 1.48 0.60
C ILE A 9 11.74 0.81 1.95
N PRO A 10 12.91 1.03 2.57
CA PRO A 10 13.32 0.31 3.78
C PRO A 10 12.43 0.55 5.01
N ASP A 11 11.75 1.69 5.05
CA ASP A 11 10.80 2.08 6.09
C ASP A 11 9.34 1.77 5.72
N LEU A 12 9.11 0.94 4.69
CA LEU A 12 7.78 0.50 4.31
C LEU A 12 7.09 -0.22 5.46
N TYR A 13 5.99 0.36 5.93
CA TYR A 13 5.18 -0.19 7.00
C TYR A 13 3.70 -0.14 6.60
N PHE A 14 3.05 -1.29 6.62
CA PHE A 14 1.63 -1.44 6.30
C PHE A 14 0.80 -1.13 7.55
N ASN A 15 0.42 0.13 7.75
CA ASN A 15 -0.40 0.53 8.90
C ASN A 15 -1.88 0.32 8.61
N VAL A 16 -2.53 -0.64 9.27
CA VAL A 16 -3.98 -0.86 9.15
C VAL A 16 -4.73 0.25 9.89
N GLN A 17 -5.31 1.18 9.14
CA GLN A 17 -6.11 2.29 9.70
C GLN A 17 -7.58 1.89 9.91
N MET A 18 -8.10 1.03 9.04
CA MET A 18 -9.47 0.50 9.12
C MET A 18 -9.49 -0.92 8.58
N LEU A 19 -10.26 -1.79 9.22
CA LEU A 19 -10.47 -3.18 8.79
C LEU A 19 -11.96 -3.51 8.91
N ILE A 20 -12.52 -4.09 7.85
CA ILE A 20 -13.89 -4.59 7.80
C ILE A 20 -13.84 -6.03 7.26
N SER A 21 -14.65 -6.92 7.81
CA SER A 21 -14.78 -8.28 7.34
C SER A 21 -16.24 -8.61 7.06
N ASP A 22 -16.50 -9.09 5.85
CA ASP A 22 -17.76 -9.70 5.43
C ASP A 22 -17.42 -10.92 4.56
N PRO A 23 -17.38 -12.13 5.14
CA PRO A 23 -16.88 -13.32 4.45
C PRO A 23 -17.53 -13.56 3.08
N PRO A 24 -16.76 -13.90 2.04
CA PRO A 24 -15.33 -14.28 2.07
C PRO A 24 -14.34 -13.11 1.98
N TYR A 25 -14.79 -11.87 2.16
CA TYR A 25 -13.98 -10.68 1.92
C TYR A 25 -13.47 -10.03 3.20
N ILE A 26 -12.26 -9.47 3.09
CA ILE A 26 -11.69 -8.55 4.07
C ILE A 26 -11.33 -7.28 3.32
N ALA A 27 -11.86 -6.14 3.76
CA ALA A 27 -11.49 -4.83 3.27
C ALA A 27 -10.60 -4.12 4.30
N SER A 28 -9.54 -3.49 3.84
CA SER A 28 -8.64 -2.69 4.67
C SER A 28 -8.37 -1.34 4.04
N ARG A 29 -8.30 -0.30 4.87
CA ARG A 29 -7.63 0.94 4.53
C ARG A 29 -6.26 0.92 5.18
N LEU A 30 -5.22 0.97 4.35
CA LEU A 30 -3.84 1.01 4.78
C LEU A 30 -3.31 2.43 4.65
N GLY A 31 -2.62 2.90 5.70
CA GLY A 31 -1.88 4.14 5.69
C GLY A 31 -0.39 3.87 5.50
N PHE A 32 0.24 4.68 4.66
CA PHE A 32 1.67 4.64 4.44
C PHE A 32 2.28 6.01 4.74
N ASP A 33 3.47 5.98 5.31
CA ASP A 33 4.29 7.14 5.60
C ASP A 33 5.76 6.68 5.52
N CYS A 34 6.35 6.79 4.34
CA CYS A 34 7.61 6.13 4.01
C CYS A 34 8.51 6.98 3.08
N THR A 35 9.74 6.52 2.86
CA THR A 35 10.79 7.21 2.10
C THR A 35 11.31 6.36 0.92
N PRO A 36 10.56 6.25 -0.20
CA PRO A 36 11.03 5.52 -1.38
C PRO A 36 12.33 6.08 -1.93
N LYS A 37 13.37 5.24 -2.08
CA LYS A 37 14.72 5.66 -2.50
C LYS A 37 14.76 6.30 -3.89
N GLY A 38 13.86 5.88 -4.79
CA GLY A 38 13.89 6.25 -6.21
C GLY A 38 12.52 6.63 -6.76
N THR A 39 12.17 6.04 -7.90
CA THR A 39 10.85 6.20 -8.51
C THR A 39 9.85 5.31 -7.78
N PHE A 40 8.69 5.87 -7.42
CA PHE A 40 7.60 5.12 -6.81
C PHE A 40 6.29 5.43 -7.54
N LEU A 41 5.59 4.39 -8.01
CA LEU A 41 4.38 4.51 -8.84
C LEU A 41 4.54 5.44 -10.07
N GLY A 42 5.73 5.44 -10.66
CA GLY A 42 6.11 6.28 -11.80
C GLY A 42 6.41 7.74 -11.44
N LEU A 43 6.50 8.08 -10.15
CA LEU A 43 6.80 9.42 -9.66
C LEU A 43 8.25 9.51 -9.13
N PRO A 44 8.99 10.59 -9.40
CA PRO A 44 10.36 10.75 -8.95
C PRO A 44 10.42 11.22 -7.48
N VAL A 45 10.11 10.32 -6.52
CA VAL A 45 10.09 10.64 -5.08
C VAL A 45 11.49 10.93 -4.53
N GLY A 46 12.49 10.15 -4.93
CA GLY A 46 13.91 10.46 -4.70
C GLY A 46 14.31 10.57 -3.22
N GLY A 47 13.80 9.67 -2.37
CA GLY A 47 14.09 9.64 -0.94
C GLY A 47 13.25 10.59 -0.09
N ARG A 48 12.34 11.37 -0.70
CA ARG A 48 11.40 12.21 0.04
C ARG A 48 10.42 11.35 0.84
N ARG A 49 10.11 11.77 2.06
CA ARG A 49 9.04 11.18 2.86
C ARG A 49 7.68 11.58 2.29
N VAL A 50 6.84 10.59 1.99
CA VAL A 50 5.50 10.80 1.45
C VAL A 50 4.49 9.98 2.24
N SER A 51 3.29 10.53 2.41
CA SER A 51 2.18 9.87 3.09
C SER A 51 0.99 9.67 2.16
N PHE A 52 0.46 8.46 2.08
CA PHE A 52 -0.66 8.14 1.21
C PHE A 52 -1.48 6.98 1.79
N ALA A 53 -2.60 6.67 1.15
CA ALA A 53 -3.43 5.55 1.55
C ALA A 53 -3.69 4.58 0.41
N GLU A 54 -3.95 3.33 0.79
CA GLU A 54 -4.43 2.28 -0.09
C GLU A 54 -5.76 1.76 0.45
N ASN A 55 -6.73 1.54 -0.42
CA ASN A 55 -7.92 0.77 -0.10
C ASN A 55 -7.81 -0.57 -0.81
N VAL A 56 -7.80 -1.65 -0.04
CA VAL A 56 -7.57 -3.00 -0.54
C VAL A 56 -8.66 -3.95 -0.05
N ILE A 57 -9.10 -4.83 -0.94
CA ILE A 57 -10.05 -5.90 -0.68
C ILE A 57 -9.36 -7.23 -0.99
N TYR A 58 -9.40 -8.14 -0.04
CA TYR A 58 -8.91 -9.50 -0.15
C TYR A 58 -10.09 -10.46 -0.22
N GLU A 59 -10.07 -11.42 -1.15
CA GLU A 59 -10.92 -12.61 -1.08
C GLU A 59 -10.13 -13.75 -0.46
N LEU A 60 -10.72 -14.41 0.54
CA LEU A 60 -10.13 -15.58 1.18
C LEU A 60 -10.90 -16.87 0.84
N ARG A 61 -10.15 -17.92 0.52
CA ARG A 61 -10.65 -19.30 0.40
C ARG A 61 -9.64 -20.24 1.03
N ASP A 62 -10.10 -21.21 1.80
CA ASP A 62 -9.25 -22.20 2.48
C ASP A 62 -8.06 -21.56 3.22
N GLU A 63 -8.35 -20.50 4.01
CA GLU A 63 -7.37 -19.73 4.79
C GLU A 63 -6.28 -19.02 3.97
N LYS A 64 -6.46 -18.91 2.65
CA LYS A 64 -5.53 -18.25 1.73
C LYS A 64 -6.20 -17.07 1.05
N ILE A 65 -5.42 -16.01 0.84
CA ILE A 65 -5.82 -14.91 -0.04
C ILE A 65 -5.74 -15.42 -1.48
N VAL A 66 -6.87 -15.45 -2.18
CA VAL A 66 -6.96 -15.92 -3.57
C VAL A 66 -7.11 -14.79 -4.58
N GLN A 67 -7.53 -13.61 -4.12
CA GLN A 67 -7.67 -12.43 -4.95
C GLN A 67 -7.44 -11.15 -4.16
N VAL A 68 -6.88 -10.14 -4.82
CA VAL A 68 -6.61 -8.83 -4.25
C VAL A 68 -7.06 -7.74 -5.22
N TRP A 69 -7.92 -6.83 -4.78
CA TRP A 69 -8.24 -5.59 -5.47
C TRP A 69 -7.73 -4.42 -4.66
N SER A 70 -6.86 -3.59 -5.23
CA SER A 70 -6.23 -2.48 -4.54
C SER A 70 -6.33 -1.19 -5.35
N VAL A 71 -6.56 -0.08 -4.64
CA VAL A 71 -6.50 1.28 -5.16
C VAL A 71 -5.60 2.11 -4.26
N ILE A 72 -4.48 2.57 -4.81
CA ILE A 72 -3.53 3.47 -4.13
C ILE A 72 -3.84 4.92 -4.51
N ASP A 73 -3.87 5.81 -3.51
CA ASP A 73 -4.03 7.25 -3.69
C ASP A 73 -2.74 7.89 -4.21
N LYS A 74 -2.47 7.70 -5.50
CA LYS A 74 -1.30 8.28 -6.17
C LYS A 74 -1.36 9.81 -6.18
N ALA A 75 -2.55 10.40 -6.26
CA ALA A 75 -2.72 11.85 -6.29
C ALA A 75 -2.23 12.51 -4.98
N ALA A 76 -2.43 11.85 -3.84
CA ALA A 76 -1.84 12.29 -2.57
C ALA A 76 -0.30 12.36 -2.64
N ILE A 77 0.35 11.40 -3.30
CA ILE A 77 1.82 11.41 -3.48
C ILE A 77 2.22 12.57 -4.40
N GLU A 78 1.54 12.75 -5.53
CA GLU A 78 1.82 13.84 -6.48
C GLU A 78 1.73 15.22 -5.81
N ALA A 79 0.77 15.42 -4.91
CA ALA A 79 0.60 16.67 -4.17
C ALA A 79 1.74 16.97 -3.17
N GLN A 80 2.60 15.99 -2.87
CA GLN A 80 3.72 16.11 -1.93
C GLN A 80 5.10 16.28 -2.58
N LEU A 81 5.19 16.20 -3.92
CA LEU A 81 6.45 16.33 -4.67
C LEU A 81 6.75 17.79 -5.00
#